data_AF-P12059-F1
#
_entry.id   AF-P12059-F1
#
_cell.length_a   1.000
_cell.length_b   1.000
_cell.length_c   1.000
_cell.angle_alpha   90.00
_cell.angle_beta   90.00
_cell.angle_gamma   90.00
#
_symmetry.space_group_name_H-M   'P 1'
#
loop_
_entity.id
_entity.type
_entity.pdbx_description
1 polymer ?
#
loop_
_entity_poly.entity_id
_entity_poly.type
_entity_poly.pdbx_seq_one_letter_code
_entity_poly.pdbx_strand_id
1 'polypeptide(L)' 'MSGNIGANPIGKKVNISCSLDEAIDELLMESALKSGWSKKREAELRLEDHLRRFSLVPAEEQYIEKKVD' A
#
# COMPACT_ATOMS: atom_id res chain seq x y z
N MET A 1 24.87 15.18 27.91
CA MET A 1 24.50 13.94 27.19
C MET A 1 24.06 14.35 25.79
N SER A 2 24.96 14.33 24.81
CA SER A 2 24.57 14.54 23.40
C SER A 2 24.03 13.23 22.85
N GLY A 3 22.72 13.12 22.74
CA GLY A 3 22.09 12.09 21.92
C GLY A 3 22.30 12.45 20.46
N ASN A 4 23.04 11.61 19.74
CA ASN A 4 23.14 11.69 18.28
C ASN A 4 21.73 11.46 17.71
N ILE A 5 21.10 12.53 17.22
CA ILE A 5 19.85 12.44 16.46
C ILE A 5 20.17 11.61 15.23
N GLY A 6 19.58 10.42 15.17
CA GLY A 6 19.83 9.43 14.14
C GLY A 6 19.75 10.05 12.76
N ALA A 7 20.80 9.86 11.97
CA ALA A 7 20.78 10.11 10.55
C ALA A 7 19.56 9.41 9.98
N ASN A 8 18.55 10.18 9.58
CA ASN A 8 17.39 9.70 8.85
C ASN A 8 17.97 9.10 7.54
N PRO A 9 18.05 7.77 7.37
CA PRO A 9 18.74 7.22 6.23
C PRO A 9 17.95 7.65 4.99
N ILE A 10 18.57 8.52 4.20
CA ILE A 10 18.08 9.08 2.95
C ILE A 10 17.19 8.06 2.26
N GLY A 11 15.91 8.42 2.13
CA GLY A 11 14.79 7.53 1.86
C GLY A 11 15.11 6.46 0.82
N LYS A 12 15.39 5.25 1.30
CA LYS A 12 15.55 4.08 0.46
C LYS A 12 14.22 3.82 -0.24
N LYS A 13 14.17 4.00 -1.56
CA LYS A 13 13.02 3.62 -2.36
C LYS A 13 13.10 2.12 -2.64
N VAL A 14 11.97 1.44 -2.47
CA VAL A 14 11.82 0.02 -2.76
C VAL A 14 10.90 -0.10 -3.97
N ASN A 15 11.27 -0.93 -4.94
CA ASN A 15 10.40 -1.27 -6.06
C ASN A 15 9.73 -2.60 -5.74
N ILE A 16 8.42 -2.66 -5.95
CA ILE A 16 7.64 -3.88 -5.83
C ILE A 16 6.99 -4.21 -7.17
N SER A 17 6.85 -5.50 -7.45
CA SER A 17 6.08 -6.01 -8.58
C SER A 17 5.10 -7.03 -8.04
N CYS A 18 3.83 -6.91 -8.43
CA CYS A 18 2.78 -7.84 -8.05
C CYS A 18 1.87 -8.11 -9.25
N SER A 19 1.24 -9.29 -9.23
CA SER A 19 0.14 -9.61 -10.12
C SER A 19 -1.17 -9.35 -9.38
N LEU A 20 -2.08 -8.64 -10.03
CA LEU A 20 -3.43 -8.41 -9.53
C LEU A 20 -4.38 -9.32 -10.30
N ASP A 21 -5.41 -9.82 -9.62
CA ASP A 21 -6.53 -10.46 -10.31
C ASP A 21 -7.32 -9.42 -11.13
N GLU A 22 -8.20 -9.92 -11.99
CA GLU A 22 -8.99 -9.09 -12.92
C GLU A 22 -9.89 -8.09 -12.18
N ALA A 23 -10.54 -8.52 -11.10
CA ALA A 23 -11.45 -7.65 -10.34
C ALA A 23 -10.71 -6.50 -9.67
N ILE A 24 -9.53 -6.76 -9.10
CA ILE A 24 -8.69 -5.72 -8.49
C ILE A 24 -8.08 -4.81 -9.57
N ASP A 25 -7.71 -5.33 -10.74
CA ASP A 25 -7.23 -4.51 -11.86
C ASP A 25 -8.32 -3.55 -12.38
N GLU A 26 -9.57 -3.99 -12.48
CA GLU A 26 -10.71 -3.16 -12.85
C GLU A 26 -10.93 -2.02 -11.83
N LEU A 27 -10.93 -2.35 -10.54
CA LEU A 27 -11.05 -1.35 -9.47
C LEU A 27 -9.91 -0.34 -9.50
N LEU A 28 -8.68 -0.80 -9.77
CA LEU A 28 -7.51 0.05 -9.91
C LEU A 28 -7.62 0.95 -11.15
N MET A 29 -8.11 0.41 -12.27
CA MET A 29 -8.34 1.15 -13.51
C MET A 29 -9.36 2.27 -13.30
N GLU A 30 -10.53 1.96 -12.73
CA GLU A 30 -11.55 2.97 -12.46
C GLU A 30 -11.03 4.09 -11.55
N SER A 31 -10.28 3.72 -10.52
CA SER A 31 -9.69 4.66 -9.58
C SER A 31 -8.68 5.57 -10.27
N ALA A 32 -7.81 4.99 -11.09
CA ALA A 32 -6.81 5.73 -11.86
C ALA A 32 -7.48 6.71 -12.85
N LEU A 33 -8.56 6.29 -13.52
CA LEU A 33 -9.34 7.15 -14.42
C LEU A 33 -10.00 8.32 -13.67
N LYS A 34 -10.55 8.07 -12.47
CA LYS A 34 -11.17 9.10 -11.62
C LYS A 34 -10.15 10.13 -11.11
N SER A 35 -8.96 9.68 -10.71
CA SER A 35 -7.88 10.53 -10.19
C SER A 35 -7.06 11.23 -11.28
N GLY A 36 -7.15 10.78 -12.53
CA GLY A 36 -6.30 11.24 -13.63
C GLY A 36 -4.85 10.75 -13.53
N TRP A 37 -4.62 9.64 -12.82
CA TRP A 37 -3.29 9.03 -12.65
C TRP A 37 -3.15 7.77 -13.49
N SER A 38 -1.92 7.29 -13.66
CA SER A 38 -1.69 5.95 -14.20
C SER A 38 -1.99 4.89 -13.15
N LYS A 39 -2.37 3.66 -13.58
CA LYS A 39 -2.57 2.52 -12.66
C LYS A 39 -1.40 2.30 -11.71
N LYS A 40 -0.17 2.45 -12.22
CA LYS A 40 1.05 2.35 -11.40
C LYS A 40 1.07 3.40 -10.28
N ARG A 41 0.80 4.66 -10.61
CA ARG A 41 0.85 5.75 -9.63
C ARG A 41 -0.29 5.64 -8.62
N GLU A 42 -1.48 5.27 -9.07
CA GLU A 42 -2.62 5.00 -8.19
C GLU A 42 -2.30 3.83 -7.23
N ALA A 43 -1.71 2.74 -7.73
CA ALA A 43 -1.31 1.61 -6.91
C ALA A 43 -0.23 1.97 -5.87
N GLU A 44 0.78 2.74 -6.26
CA GLU A 44 1.81 3.26 -5.34
C GLU A 44 1.16 4.07 -4.20
N LEU A 45 0.26 4.98 -4.53
CA LEU A 45 -0.41 5.84 -3.54
C LEU A 45 -1.34 5.07 -2.63
N ARG A 46 -2.07 4.08 -3.17
CA ARG A 46 -2.92 3.19 -2.36
C ARG A 46 -2.12 2.33 -1.43
N LEU A 47 -0.99 1.76 -1.89
CA LEU A 47 -0.14 0.97 -1.03
C LEU A 47 0.53 1.82 0.05
N GLU A 48 1.00 3.02 -0.30
CA GLU A 48 1.59 3.97 0.65
C GLU A 48 0.58 4.41 1.72
N ASP A 49 -0.66 4.75 1.31
CA ASP A 49 -1.75 5.08 2.24
C ASP A 49 -2.08 3.89 3.14
N HIS A 50 -2.22 2.70 2.55
CA HIS A 50 -2.55 1.49 3.30
C HIS A 50 -1.49 1.17 4.34
N LEU A 51 -0.20 1.15 3.98
CA LEU A 51 0.89 0.85 4.92
C LEU A 51 1.08 1.94 6.00
N ARG A 52 0.75 3.20 5.70
CA ARG A 52 0.73 4.27 6.71
C ARG A 52 -0.37 4.07 7.74
N ARG A 53 -1.54 3.60 7.31
CA ARG A 53 -2.71 3.40 8.16
C ARG A 53 -2.68 2.06 8.90
N PHE A 54 -2.10 1.04 8.26
CA PHE A 54 -1.98 -0.32 8.75
C PHE A 54 -0.49 -0.68 8.81
N SER A 55 0.21 -0.12 9.80
CA SER A 55 1.67 -0.26 9.95
C SER A 55 2.11 -1.63 10.45
N LEU A 56 1.19 -2.38 11.04
CA LEU A 56 1.41 -3.72 11.56
C LEU A 56 0.37 -4.62 10.93
N VAL A 57 0.82 -5.52 10.07
CA VAL A 57 0.16 -6.81 9.95
C VAL A 57 0.38 -7.44 11.33
N PRO A 58 -0.64 -7.57 12.21
CA PRO A 58 -0.45 -8.40 13.38
C PRO A 58 0.04 -9.74 12.88
N ALA A 59 1.08 -10.30 13.50
CA ALA A 59 1.72 -11.54 13.07
C ALA A 59 0.75 -12.74 12.97
N GLU A 60 -0.50 -12.56 13.38
CA GLU A 60 -1.52 -13.57 13.58
C GLU A 60 -2.92 -13.11 13.10
N GLU A 61 -3.09 -12.60 11.87
CA GLU A 61 -4.45 -12.45 11.31
C GLU A 61 -4.57 -13.16 9.97
N GLN A 62 -4.89 -14.46 10.07
CA GLN A 62 -5.67 -15.18 9.07
C GLN A 62 -6.96 -14.38 8.81
N TYR A 63 -7.15 -13.88 7.60
CA TYR A 63 -8.35 -13.16 7.19
C TYR A 63 -9.57 -14.06 7.40
N ILE A 64 -10.40 -13.77 8.41
CA ILE A 64 -11.72 -14.39 8.54
C ILE A 64 -12.67 -13.52 7.71
N GLU A 65 -13.01 -13.99 6.51
CA GLU A 65 -14.06 -13.38 5.70
C GLU A 65 -15.35 -13.32 6.53
N LYS A 66 -15.86 -12.11 6.79
CA LYS A 66 -17.20 -11.96 7.36
C LYS A 66 -18.21 -12.37 6.29
N LYS A 67 -18.85 -13.52 6.50
CA LYS A 67 -20.09 -13.86 5.80
C LYS A 67 -21.13 -12.79 6.13
N VAL A 68 -21.66 -12.15 5.09
CA VAL A 68 -22.88 -11.36 5.19
C VAL A 68 -24.01 -12.35 4.98
N ASP A 69 -24.75 -12.65 6.05
CA ASP A 69 -26.08 -13.29 5.97
C ASP A 69 -27.14 -12.21 5.74
#